data_AF-A0A9D3Y8Y1-F1
#
_entry.id   AF-A0A9D3Y8Y1-F1
#
_cell.length_a   1.000
_cell.length_b   1.000
_cell.length_c   1.000
_cell.angle_alpha   90.00
_cell.angle_beta   90.00
_cell.angle_gamma   90.00
#
_symmetry.space_group_name_H-M   'P 1'
#
loop_
_entity.id
_entity.type
_entity.pdbx_description
1 polymer ?
#
loop_
_entity_poly.entity_id
_entity_poly.type
_entity_poly.pdbx_seq_one_letter_code
_entity_poly.pdbx_strand_id
1 'polypeptide(L)' 'MGIGGSLNGHTGTCLDTISNCATYAADLCTITEFKAWVWENCAGHCNLCGEFSQ' A
#
# COMPACT_ATOMS: atom_id res chain seq x y z
N MET A 1 -6.33 -24.99 -1.34
CA MET A 1 -6.75 -23.59 -1.21
C MET A 1 -5.58 -22.85 -0.57
N GLY A 2 -4.78 -21.99 -1.22
CA GLY A 2 -4.77 -21.48 -2.58
C GLY A 2 -3.35 -21.45 -3.14
N ILE A 3 -3.27 -21.37 -4.47
CA ILE A 3 -2.07 -21.19 -5.27
C ILE A 3 -2.14 -19.79 -5.90
N GLY A 4 -1.02 -19.08 -5.94
CA GLY A 4 -0.85 -17.76 -6.57
C GLY A 4 -0.04 -16.87 -5.64
N GLY A 5 1.22 -16.51 -5.89
CA GLY A 5 1.98 -16.44 -7.13
C GLY A 5 2.53 -15.03 -7.24
N SER A 6 3.82 -14.85 -6.92
CA SER A 6 4.81 -14.05 -7.67
C SER A 6 6.03 -13.74 -6.79
N LEU A 7 7.20 -14.21 -7.22
CA LEU A 7 8.51 -14.00 -6.60
C LEU A 7 9.28 -12.89 -7.35
N ASN A 8 8.66 -11.74 -7.60
CA ASN A 8 9.35 -10.62 -8.26
C ASN A 8 8.83 -9.25 -7.83
N GLY A 9 9.72 -8.47 -7.19
CA GLY A 9 9.70 -7.00 -7.16
C GLY A 9 8.76 -6.33 -6.15
N HIS A 10 9.33 -5.75 -5.08
CA HIS A 10 8.65 -5.07 -3.96
C HIS A 10 7.86 -6.00 -3.03
N THR A 11 8.53 -6.43 -1.96
CA THR A 11 7.93 -7.03 -0.77
C THR A 11 7.11 -6.02 0.05
N GLY A 12 6.36 -5.14 -0.61
CA GLY A 12 5.44 -4.23 0.06
C GLY A 12 4.29 -5.07 0.59
N THR A 13 4.30 -5.40 1.88
CA THR A 13 3.13 -5.96 2.53
C THR A 13 1.96 -5.01 2.29
N CYS A 14 0.89 -5.51 1.67
CA CYS A 14 -0.41 -4.84 1.59
C CYS A 14 -1.01 -4.76 3.01
N LEU A 15 -0.40 -3.91 3.82
CA LEU A 15 -0.76 -3.68 5.21
C LEU A 15 -0.20 -2.31 5.58
N ASP A 16 -0.90 -1.61 6.46
CA ASP A 16 -0.38 -0.41 7.06
C ASP A 16 0.82 -0.77 7.95
N THR A 17 2.02 -0.34 7.56
CA THR A 17 3.23 -0.58 8.35
C THR A 17 3.34 0.41 9.51
N ILE A 18 2.60 1.51 9.47
CA ILE A 18 2.47 2.49 10.55
C ILE A 18 1.03 2.53 11.09
N SER A 19 0.88 2.67 12.40
CA SER A 19 -0.44 2.67 13.06
C SER A 19 -1.24 3.97 12.85
N ASN A 20 -0.60 5.03 12.37
CA ASN A 20 -1.20 6.36 12.26
C ASN A 20 -1.70 6.69 10.85
N CYS A 21 -1.78 5.72 9.93
CA CYS A 21 -2.39 5.93 8.61
C CYS A 21 -3.78 6.59 8.71
N ALA A 22 -4.59 6.18 9.67
CA ALA A 22 -5.92 6.74 9.94
C ALA A 22 -5.93 8.19 10.48
N THR A 23 -4.78 8.72 10.91
CA THR A 23 -4.67 10.12 11.36
C THR A 23 -4.40 11.08 10.21
N TYR A 24 -3.92 10.56 9.08
CA TYR A 24 -3.70 11.36 7.89
C TYR A 24 -5.01 11.58 7.13
N ALA A 25 -5.07 12.68 6.38
CA ALA A 25 -6.20 12.95 5.50
C ALA A 25 -6.26 11.89 4.40
N ALA A 26 -7.49 11.51 3.99
CA ALA A 26 -7.70 10.58 2.89
C ALA A 26 -7.07 11.06 1.56
N ASP A 27 -6.89 12.37 1.42
CA ASP A 27 -6.21 12.97 0.27
C ASP A 27 -4.78 12.46 0.11
N LEU A 28 -4.11 12.07 1.21
CA LEU A 28 -2.73 11.54 1.19
C LEU A 28 -2.58 10.36 0.23
N CYS A 29 -3.62 9.54 0.09
CA CYS A 29 -3.67 8.41 -0.84
C CYS A 29 -3.58 8.83 -2.32
N THR A 30 -3.93 10.08 -2.64
CA THR A 30 -3.99 10.63 -4.00
C THR A 30 -2.84 11.58 -4.32
N ILE A 31 -2.11 12.05 -3.31
CA ILE A 31 -1.00 12.97 -3.50
C ILE A 31 0.18 12.22 -4.13
N THR A 32 0.50 12.57 -5.38
CA THR A 32 1.60 11.95 -6.14
C THR A 32 2.95 12.03 -5.42
N GLU A 33 3.22 13.12 -4.69
CA GLU A 33 4.46 13.30 -3.94
C GLU A 33 4.63 12.29 -2.80
N PHE A 34 3.52 11.82 -2.22
CA PHE A 34 3.52 10.83 -1.15
C PHE A 34 3.21 9.42 -1.64
N LYS A 35 2.96 9.21 -2.95
CA LYS A 35 2.60 7.91 -3.51
C LYS A 35 3.57 6.81 -3.06
N ALA A 36 4.88 7.00 -3.23
CA ALA A 36 5.88 6.01 -2.81
C ALA A 36 5.83 5.72 -1.31
N TRP A 37 5.68 6.76 -0.48
CA TRP A 37 5.59 6.59 0.97
C TRP A 37 4.30 5.87 1.38
N VAL A 38 3.16 6.22 0.78
CA VAL A 38 1.86 5.59 1.04
C VAL A 38 1.89 4.12 0.62
N TRP A 39 2.55 3.80 -0.49
CA TRP A 39 2.73 2.42 -0.95
C TRP A 39 3.50 1.56 0.06
N GLU A 40 4.49 2.14 0.74
CA GLU A 40 5.27 1.43 1.76
C GLU A 40 4.64 1.46 3.16
N ASN A 41 3.84 2.49 3.46
CA ASN A 41 3.39 2.77 4.84
C ASN A 41 1.91 2.59 5.10
N CYS A 42 1.07 2.95 4.13
CA CYS A 42 -0.38 3.06 4.28
C CYS A 42 -1.15 2.40 3.13
N ALA A 43 -0.56 1.36 2.54
CA ALA A 43 -1.14 0.64 1.41
C ALA A 43 -2.51 0.04 1.71
N GLY A 44 -2.73 -0.39 2.97
CA GLY A 44 -4.01 -0.92 3.43
C GLY A 44 -5.07 0.17 3.56
N HIS A 45 -4.74 1.25 4.26
CA HIS A 45 -5.61 2.42 4.45
C HIS A 45 -6.06 3.02 3.11
N CYS A 46 -5.13 3.11 2.16
CA CYS A 46 -5.37 3.67 0.85
C CYS A 46 -5.89 2.64 -0.18
N ASN A 47 -6.16 1.39 0.22
CA ASN A 47 -6.64 0.30 -0.65
C ASN A 47 -5.78 0.09 -1.91
N LEU A 48 -4.48 0.39 -1.84
CA LEU A 48 -3.53 0.28 -2.96
C LEU A 48 -3.07 -1.17 -3.19
N CYS A 49 -3.48 -2.08 -2.31
CA CYS A 49 -3.33 -3.52 -2.38
C CYS A 49 -3.66 -4.15 -3.75
N GLY A 50 -4.65 -3.61 -4.48
CA GLY A 50 -5.00 -4.08 -5.83
C GLY A 50 -4.07 -3.58 -6.94
N GLU A 51 -3.32 -2.51 -6.69
CA GLU A 51 -2.36 -1.93 -7.65
C GLU A 51 -0.99 -2.61 -7.60
N PHE A 52 -0.69 -3.40 -6.55
CA PHE A 52 0.51 -4.27 -6.52
C PHE A 52 0.40 -5.46 -7.48
N SER A 53 -0.75 -5.63 -8.15
CA SER A 53 -0.91 -6.56 -9.27
C SER A 53 -0.43 -5.90 -10.56
N GLN A 54 0.88 -5.82 -10.76
CA GLN A 54 1.51 -5.67 -12.08
C GLN A 54 2.90 -6.31 -12.09
#